data_AF-A0A2D9FX94-F1
#
_entry.id   AF-A0A2D9FX94-F1
#
_cell.length_a   1.000
_cell.length_b   1.000
_cell.length_c   1.000
_cell.angle_alpha   90.00
_cell.angle_beta   90.00
_cell.angle_gamma   90.00
#
_symmetry.space_group_name_H-M   'P 1'
#
loop_
_entity.id
_entity.type
_entity.pdbx_description
1 polymer ?
#
loop_
_entity_poly.entity_id
_entity_poly.type
_entity_poly.pdbx_seq_one_letter_code
_entity_poly.pdbx_strand_id
1 'polypeptide(L)'
;MHSSTIKKNSIAERIILISNRYGSAKEFLMKCGINNYSLITDLKYGRIKKPGSEVLAQIVLGSGCDGTWLLTGKGEMYGSISASSDLNFSEKEKIENALTLLLNFDFSESQKGNSEARELEIKVAEALVRLLKKHSKLD
;
A
#
# COMPACT_ATOMS: atom_id res chain seq x y z
N MET A 1 8.98 -24.81 -28.74
CA MET A 1 9.73 -23.58 -28.42
C MET A 1 8.91 -22.38 -28.87
N HIS A 2 8.20 -21.72 -27.97
CA HIS A 2 7.58 -20.42 -28.25
C HIS A 2 8.17 -19.43 -27.26
N SER A 3 9.01 -18.56 -27.82
CA SER A 3 9.69 -17.48 -27.13
C SER A 3 8.67 -16.40 -26.84
N SER A 4 8.13 -16.39 -25.63
CA SER A 4 7.21 -15.34 -25.17
C SER A 4 8.02 -14.08 -24.87
N THR A 5 8.17 -13.22 -25.86
CA THR A 5 8.67 -11.85 -25.69
C THR A 5 7.89 -11.17 -24.56
N ILE A 6 8.54 -10.91 -23.43
CA ILE A 6 7.98 -10.16 -22.31
C ILE A 6 7.78 -8.71 -22.79
N LYS A 7 6.60 -8.40 -23.34
CA LYS A 7 6.17 -7.00 -23.48
C LYS A 7 6.16 -6.41 -22.08
N LYS A 8 6.93 -5.35 -21.85
CA LYS A 8 6.78 -4.51 -20.66
C LYS A 8 5.37 -3.95 -20.69
N ASN A 9 4.44 -4.58 -19.96
CA ASN A 9 3.05 -4.13 -19.87
C ASN A 9 3.03 -2.64 -19.47
N SER A 10 2.16 -1.84 -20.06
CA SER A 10 1.94 -0.45 -19.68
C SER A 10 1.38 -0.36 -18.24
N ILE A 11 1.41 0.84 -17.63
CA ILE A 11 0.76 1.06 -16.33
C ILE A 11 -0.72 0.67 -16.40
N ALA A 12 -1.42 1.05 -17.48
CA ALA A 12 -2.82 0.67 -17.70
C ALA A 12 -3.03 -0.86 -17.70
N GLU A 13 -2.21 -1.59 -18.45
CA GLU A 13 -2.28 -3.06 -18.50
C GLU A 13 -1.99 -3.70 -17.14
N ARG A 14 -1.03 -3.16 -16.37
CA ARG A 14 -0.75 -3.63 -15.00
C ARG A 14 -1.91 -3.38 -14.04
N ILE A 15 -2.56 -2.22 -14.12
CA ILE A 15 -3.77 -1.92 -13.31
C ILE A 15 -4.90 -2.88 -13.67
N ILE A 16 -5.11 -3.13 -14.97
CA ILE A 16 -6.12 -4.09 -15.44
C ILE A 16 -5.80 -5.49 -14.89
N LEU A 17 -4.52 -5.90 -14.93
CA LEU A 17 -4.07 -7.18 -14.38
C LEU A 17 -4.38 -7.31 -12.88
N ILE A 18 -4.10 -6.27 -12.08
CA ILE A 18 -4.48 -6.24 -10.65
C ILE A 18 -5.99 -6.39 -10.49
N SER A 19 -6.77 -5.60 -11.25
CA SER A 19 -8.23 -5.57 -11.12
C SER A 19 -8.90 -6.92 -11.41
N ASN A 20 -8.31 -7.73 -12.29
CA ASN A 20 -8.83 -9.05 -12.66
C ASN A 20 -8.74 -10.09 -11.51
N ARG A 21 -8.02 -9.79 -10.42
CA ARG A 21 -7.96 -10.66 -9.24
C ARG A 21 -9.16 -10.54 -8.31
N TYR A 22 -10.03 -9.56 -8.55
CA TYR A 22 -11.23 -9.29 -7.76
C TYR A 22 -12.47 -9.83 -8.47
N GLY A 23 -13.56 -10.04 -7.75
CA GLY A 23 -14.81 -10.53 -8.32
C GLY A 23 -15.44 -9.54 -9.32
N SER A 24 -15.12 -8.25 -9.20
CA SER A 24 -15.51 -7.24 -10.19
C SER A 24 -14.60 -6.00 -10.18
N ALA A 25 -14.66 -5.21 -11.25
CA ALA A 25 -14.01 -3.90 -11.29
C ALA A 25 -14.54 -2.95 -10.20
N LYS A 26 -15.83 -3.03 -9.87
CA LYS A 26 -16.44 -2.22 -8.80
C LYS A 26 -15.85 -2.58 -7.44
N GLU A 27 -15.71 -3.87 -7.16
CA GLU A 27 -15.09 -4.36 -5.93
C GLU A 27 -13.63 -3.92 -5.80
N PHE A 28 -12.86 -4.05 -6.89
CA PHE A 28 -11.48 -3.56 -6.93
C PHE A 28 -11.39 -2.06 -6.60
N LEU A 29 -12.20 -1.23 -7.24
CA LEU A 29 -12.19 0.22 -7.02
C LEU A 29 -12.62 0.60 -5.60
N MET A 30 -13.63 -0.10 -5.05
CA MET A 30 -14.02 0.05 -3.65
C MET A 30 -12.89 -0.30 -2.69
N LYS A 31 -12.17 -1.41 -2.92
CA LYS A 31 -11.01 -1.81 -2.11
C LYS A 31 -9.88 -0.79 -2.18
N CYS A 32 -9.72 -0.09 -3.30
CA CYS A 32 -8.75 0.97 -3.48
C CYS A 32 -9.22 2.35 -2.99
N GLY A 33 -10.47 2.50 -2.53
CA GLY A 33 -11.01 3.81 -2.14
C GLY A 33 -11.21 4.78 -3.32
N ILE A 34 -11.36 4.26 -4.54
CA ILE A 34 -11.47 5.05 -5.76
C ILE A 34 -12.95 5.22 -6.13
N ASN A 35 -13.43 6.47 -6.12
CA ASN A 35 -14.81 6.80 -6.47
C ASN A 35 -15.07 6.91 -7.99
N ASN A 36 -14.02 6.88 -8.81
CA ASN A 36 -14.18 6.87 -10.27
C ASN A 36 -14.47 5.44 -10.79
N TYR A 37 -15.76 5.11 -10.89
CA TYR A 37 -16.22 3.79 -11.35
C TYR A 37 -15.95 3.49 -12.84
N SER A 38 -15.63 4.49 -13.66
CA SER A 38 -15.29 4.26 -15.08
C SER A 38 -13.81 3.94 -15.30
N LEU A 39 -12.95 4.12 -14.29
CA LEU A 39 -11.50 4.04 -14.41
C LEU A 39 -11.02 2.78 -15.15
N ILE A 40 -11.47 1.60 -14.74
CA ILE A 40 -11.06 0.33 -15.37
C ILE A 40 -11.53 0.24 -16.83
N THR A 41 -12.73 0.71 -17.11
CA THR A 41 -13.29 0.75 -18.47
C THR A 41 -12.49 1.71 -19.35
N ASP A 42 -12.16 2.89 -18.86
CA ASP A 42 -11.39 3.89 -19.59
C ASP A 42 -9.95 3.46 -19.83
N LEU A 43 -9.35 2.69 -18.92
CA LEU A 43 -8.06 2.03 -19.13
C LEU A 43 -8.14 0.94 -20.21
N LYS A 44 -9.20 0.10 -20.19
CA LYS A 44 -9.40 -0.96 -21.20
C LYS A 44 -9.59 -0.41 -22.62
N TYR A 45 -10.33 0.69 -22.75
CA TYR A 45 -10.56 1.35 -24.04
C TYR A 45 -9.45 2.36 -24.42
N GLY A 46 -8.41 2.50 -23.59
CA GLY A 46 -7.28 3.38 -23.88
C GLY A 46 -7.60 4.88 -23.82
N ARG A 47 -8.74 5.27 -23.23
CA ARG A 47 -9.10 6.68 -22.99
C ARG A 47 -8.17 7.31 -21.94
N ILE A 48 -7.71 6.49 -20.99
CA ILE A 48 -6.68 6.84 -20.01
C ILE A 48 -5.49 5.91 -20.20
N LYS A 49 -4.29 6.47 -20.33
CA LYS A 49 -3.03 5.69 -20.42
C LYS A 49 -2.31 5.54 -19.08
N LYS A 50 -2.43 6.55 -18.23
CA LYS A 50 -1.80 6.61 -16.90
C LYS A 50 -2.66 7.46 -15.97
N PRO A 51 -3.21 6.88 -14.88
CA PRO A 51 -3.88 7.66 -13.85
C PRO A 51 -2.93 8.61 -13.12
N GLY A 52 -3.49 9.61 -12.43
CA GLY A 52 -2.72 10.50 -11.57
C GLY A 52 -2.03 9.77 -10.41
N SER A 53 -1.03 10.41 -9.80
CA SER A 53 -0.25 9.84 -8.68
C SER A 53 -1.13 9.40 -7.51
N GLU A 54 -2.14 10.19 -7.15
CA GLU A 54 -3.09 9.86 -6.08
C GLU A 54 -3.82 8.52 -6.34
N VAL A 55 -4.34 8.34 -7.56
CA VAL A 55 -5.02 7.10 -7.95
C VAL A 55 -4.06 5.92 -7.94
N LEU A 56 -2.79 6.13 -8.33
CA LEU A 56 -1.77 5.07 -8.28
C LEU A 56 -1.45 4.69 -6.83
N ALA A 57 -1.33 5.65 -5.92
CA ALA A 57 -1.11 5.38 -4.50
C ALA A 57 -2.28 4.60 -3.87
N GLN A 58 -3.51 5.01 -4.18
CA GLN A 58 -4.73 4.30 -3.80
C GLN A 58 -4.76 2.85 -4.30
N ILE A 59 -4.35 2.61 -5.56
CA ILE A 59 -4.23 1.26 -6.11
C ILE A 59 -3.19 0.43 -5.35
N VAL A 60 -2.02 0.98 -5.05
CA VAL A 60 -0.97 0.29 -4.29
C VAL A 60 -1.49 -0.10 -2.91
N LEU A 61 -2.05 0.86 -2.16
CA LEU A 61 -2.56 0.63 -0.80
C LEU A 61 -3.73 -0.36 -0.77
N GLY A 62 -4.72 -0.21 -1.66
CA GLY A 62 -5.92 -1.04 -1.65
C GLY A 62 -5.73 -2.43 -2.22
N SER A 63 -4.76 -2.61 -3.12
CA SER A 63 -4.46 -3.92 -3.72
C SER A 63 -3.31 -4.67 -3.08
N GLY A 64 -2.46 -3.98 -2.31
CA GLY A 64 -1.24 -4.53 -1.74
C GLY A 64 -0.18 -4.88 -2.78
N CYS A 65 -0.29 -4.37 -4.01
CA CYS A 65 0.72 -4.58 -5.05
C CYS A 65 1.98 -3.76 -4.76
N ASP A 66 3.11 -4.20 -5.29
CA ASP A 66 4.36 -3.45 -5.19
C ASP A 66 4.32 -2.19 -6.09
N GLY A 67 4.61 -1.04 -5.50
CA GLY A 67 4.58 0.25 -6.21
C GLY A 67 5.66 0.35 -7.30
N THR A 68 6.84 -0.23 -7.07
CA THR A 68 7.93 -0.25 -8.07
C THR A 68 7.53 -1.07 -9.29
N TRP A 69 6.92 -2.23 -9.07
CA TRP A 69 6.35 -3.04 -10.13
C TRP A 69 5.21 -2.34 -10.86
N LEU A 70 4.28 -1.69 -10.14
CA LEU A 70 3.18 -0.97 -10.76
C LEU A 70 3.68 0.17 -11.68
N LEU A 71 4.74 0.87 -11.30
CA LEU A 71 5.27 1.99 -12.07
C LEU A 71 6.18 1.54 -13.22
N THR A 72 7.03 0.54 -12.99
CA THR A 72 8.13 0.20 -13.91
C THR A 72 7.95 -1.15 -14.61
N GLY A 73 7.11 -2.03 -14.07
CA GLY A 73 6.97 -3.42 -14.49
C GLY A 73 8.17 -4.29 -14.13
N LYS A 74 9.11 -3.78 -13.34
CA LYS A 74 10.28 -4.53 -12.83
C LYS A 74 9.96 -5.10 -11.45
N GLY A 75 10.57 -6.24 -11.12
CA GLY A 75 10.33 -6.93 -9.86
C GLY A 75 9.06 -7.79 -9.91
N GLU A 76 8.52 -8.11 -8.74
CA GLU A 76 7.32 -8.92 -8.58
C GLU A 76 6.10 -8.04 -8.30
N MET A 77 4.94 -8.43 -8.83
CA MET A 77 3.67 -7.71 -8.65
C MET A 77 3.25 -7.61 -7.19
N TYR A 78 3.53 -8.66 -6.44
CA TYR A 78 3.41 -8.75 -5.01
C TYR A 78 4.76 -9.23 -4.53
N GLY A 79 5.29 -8.66 -3.46
CA GLY A 79 6.51 -9.20 -2.87
C GLY A 79 6.33 -10.69 -2.60
N SER A 80 7.35 -11.48 -2.90
CA SER A 80 7.49 -12.82 -2.39
C SER A 80 7.49 -12.75 -0.86
N ILE A 81 6.31 -12.88 -0.27
CA ILE A 81 6.19 -13.67 0.94
C ILE A 81 6.54 -15.07 0.46
N SER A 82 7.83 -15.40 0.51
CA SER A 82 8.33 -16.73 0.25
C SER A 82 7.38 -17.70 0.95
N ALA A 83 6.76 -18.59 0.19
CA ALA A 83 5.88 -19.66 0.66
C ALA A 83 6.67 -20.74 1.43
N SER A 84 7.56 -20.32 2.32
CA SER A 84 8.43 -21.14 3.15
C SER A 84 8.85 -20.35 4.38
N SER A 85 7.88 -20.08 5.25
CA SER A 85 7.98 -20.28 6.69
C SER A 85 6.76 -19.66 7.31
N ASP A 86 6.13 -20.39 8.22
CA ASP A 86 5.53 -19.78 9.39
C ASP A 86 6.55 -18.80 9.97
N LEU A 87 6.49 -17.53 9.56
CA LEU A 87 7.05 -16.46 10.36
C LEU A 87 6.09 -16.31 11.54
N ASN A 88 6.23 -17.26 12.46
CA ASN A 88 6.04 -17.06 13.89
C ASN A 88 7.03 -15.97 14.32
N PHE A 89 6.88 -14.75 13.78
CA PHE A 89 7.33 -13.59 14.49
C PHE A 89 6.59 -13.64 15.81
N SER A 90 7.36 -13.75 16.88
CA SER A 90 6.83 -13.52 18.21
C SER A 90 6.01 -12.22 18.18
N GLU A 91 4.90 -12.14 18.91
CA GLU A 91 4.14 -10.88 19.04
C GLU A 91 5.08 -9.70 19.33
N LYS A 92 6.17 -9.98 20.06
CA LYS A 92 7.27 -9.06 20.32
C LYS A 92 7.95 -8.52 19.05
N GLU A 93 8.33 -9.36 18.10
CA GLU A 93 9.00 -8.94 16.86
C GLU A 93 8.04 -8.18 15.93
N LYS A 94 6.75 -8.54 15.94
CA LYS A 94 5.72 -7.77 15.22
C LYS A 94 5.57 -6.38 15.81
N ILE A 95 5.57 -6.29 17.14
CA ILE A 95 5.52 -5.02 17.87
C ILE A 95 6.78 -4.20 17.62
N GLU A 96 7.97 -4.78 17.70
CA GLU A 96 9.24 -4.09 17.45
C GLU A 96 9.33 -3.52 16.02
N ASN A 97 8.90 -4.28 15.01
CA ASN A 97 8.85 -3.81 13.64
C ASN A 97 7.81 -2.69 13.45
N ALA A 98 6.61 -2.83 14.03
CA ALA A 98 5.59 -1.78 13.99
C ALA A 98 6.05 -0.49 14.70
N LEU A 99 6.74 -0.63 15.84
CA LEU A 99 7.33 0.50 16.57
C LEU A 99 8.43 1.17 15.77
N THR A 100 9.29 0.40 15.11
CA THR A 100 10.36 0.94 14.26
C THR A 100 9.79 1.74 13.09
N LEU A 101 8.71 1.25 12.46
CA LEU A 101 8.02 1.98 11.39
C LEU A 101 7.38 3.27 11.90
N LEU A 102 6.77 3.26 13.09
CA LEU A 102 6.18 4.44 13.71
C LEU A 102 7.22 5.48 14.13
N LEU A 103 8.37 5.05 14.68
CA LEU A 103 9.43 5.94 15.14
C LEU A 103 10.19 6.60 13.97
N ASN A 104 10.27 5.89 12.84
CA ASN A 104 10.91 6.41 11.62
C ASN A 104 9.93 7.15 10.70
N PHE A 105 8.67 7.30 11.11
CA PHE A 105 7.67 8.03 10.35
C PHE A 105 7.89 9.54 10.54
N ASP A 106 8.37 10.20 9.49
CA ASP A 106 8.55 11.65 9.47
C ASP A 106 7.26 12.34 8.98
N PHE A 107 6.59 13.05 9.87
CA PHE A 107 5.35 13.80 9.56
C PHE A 107 5.61 15.13 8.84
N SER A 108 6.87 15.51 8.58
CA SER A 108 7.24 16.85 8.12
C SER A 108 6.86 17.21 6.67
N GLU A 109 6.37 16.28 5.85
CA GLU A 109 6.21 16.52 4.41
C GLU A 109 4.90 17.20 3.94
N SER A 110 4.01 17.71 4.80
CA SER A 110 2.86 18.49 4.29
C SER A 110 2.57 19.79 5.04
N GLN A 111 2.94 20.90 4.41
CA GLN A 111 2.73 22.30 4.85
C GLN A 111 1.25 22.74 4.96
N LYS A 112 0.28 21.83 5.02
CA LYS A 112 -1.15 22.18 5.11
C LYS A 112 -1.98 21.39 6.14
N GLY A 113 -1.36 20.52 6.94
CA GLY A 113 -2.05 19.68 7.94
C GLY A 113 -1.43 19.73 9.34
N ASN A 114 -0.74 20.82 9.69
CA ASN A 114 0.18 20.88 10.83
C ASN A 114 -0.49 20.75 12.22
N SER A 115 -1.81 20.94 12.35
CA SER A 115 -2.51 20.73 13.64
C SER A 115 -3.00 19.30 13.81
N GLU A 116 -3.58 18.70 12.77
CA GLU A 116 -4.14 17.34 12.83
C GLU A 116 -3.04 16.27 12.84
N ALA A 117 -1.97 16.46 12.04
CA ALA A 117 -0.80 15.58 12.08
C ALA A 117 -0.14 15.61 13.46
N ARG A 118 0.01 16.81 14.04
CA ARG A 118 0.57 17.00 15.38
C ARG A 118 -0.32 16.46 16.49
N GLU A 119 -1.64 16.57 16.34
CA GLU A 119 -2.60 15.93 17.26
C GLU A 119 -2.50 14.40 17.19
N LEU A 120 -2.31 13.85 15.99
CA LEU A 120 -2.09 12.41 15.79
C LEU A 120 -0.77 11.96 16.42
N GLU A 121 0.31 12.71 16.21
CA GLU A 121 1.62 12.47 16.84
C GLU A 121 1.49 12.43 18.37
N ILE A 122 0.79 13.42 18.96
CA ILE A 122 0.56 13.46 20.41
C ILE A 122 -0.23 12.23 20.87
N LYS A 123 -1.32 11.87 20.17
CA LYS A 123 -2.13 10.70 20.53
C LYS A 123 -1.35 9.39 20.43
N VAL A 124 -0.48 9.24 19.42
CA VAL A 124 0.39 8.08 19.26
C VAL A 124 1.44 8.04 20.39
N ALA A 125 2.09 9.15 20.70
CA ALA A 125 3.04 9.25 21.79
C ALA A 125 2.40 8.92 23.15
N GLU A 126 1.20 9.44 23.43
CA GLU A 126 0.44 9.13 24.65
C GLU A 126 0.08 7.65 24.75
N ALA A 127 -0.37 7.04 23.65
CA ALA A 127 -0.69 5.61 23.62
C ALA A 127 0.54 4.76 23.91
N LEU A 128 1.70 5.09 23.32
CA LEU A 128 2.98 4.42 23.56
C LEU A 128 3.43 4.56 25.02
N VAL A 129 3.34 5.77 25.60
CA VAL A 129 3.67 6.00 27.01
C VAL A 129 2.77 5.18 27.93
N ARG A 130 1.46 5.12 27.68
CA ARG A 130 0.53 4.29 28.48
C ARG A 130 0.87 2.81 28.39
N LEU A 131 1.26 2.35 27.20
CA LEU A 131 1.63 0.95 26.97
C LEU A 131 2.94 0.61 27.69
N LEU A 132 3.95 1.48 27.61
CA LEU A 132 5.19 1.34 28.36
C LEU A 132 4.93 1.30 29.86
N LYS A 133 4.22 2.28 30.44
CA LYS A 133 3.87 2.31 31.87
C LYS A 133 3.18 1.03 32.34
N LYS A 134 2.25 0.50 31.53
CA LYS A 134 1.53 -0.74 31.82
C LYS A 134 2.45 -1.97 31.87
N HIS A 135 3.51 -2.00 31.06
CA HIS A 135 4.42 -3.16 30.96
C HIS A 135 5.70 -3.03 31.78
N SER A 136 6.16 -1.82 32.10
CA SER A 136 7.41 -1.59 32.83
C SER A 136 7.26 -1.42 34.34
N LYS A 137 6.04 -1.45 34.91
CA LYS A 137 5.78 -1.06 36.32
C LYS A 137 6.54 0.22 36.71
N LEU A 138 6.62 1.17 35.79
CA LEU A 138 7.18 2.49 36.07
C LEU A 138 6.05 3.33 36.63
N ASP A 139 5.98 3.40 37.96
CA ASP A 139 5.28 4.46 38.69
C ASP A 139 6.02 5.80 38.51
#